data_AF-A0A2E0IDY1-F1
#
_entry.id   AF-A0A2E0IDY1-F1
#
_cell.length_a   1.000
_cell.length_b   1.000
_cell.length_c   1.000
_cell.angle_alpha   90.00
_cell.angle_beta   90.00
_cell.angle_gamma   90.00
#
_symmetry.space_group_name_H-M   'P 1'
#
loop_
_entity.id
_entity.type
_entity.pdbx_description
1 polymer ?
#
loop_
_entity_poly.entity_id
_entity_poly.type
_entity_poly.pdbx_seq_one_letter_code
_entity_poly.pdbx_strand_id
1 'polypeptide(L)'
;MEYDVVIVGAGPAGLSTAIKLKTLANEASKEISICVVEKGSEIGAHILSGNVFDPKALNELIPNWEELGAPLNTPVKKDSVRYLLNETTNFSIPTLFATTFKNHGNYIMSLGNFCRWLGEYAEGLEIDIFPGFTASDLI
;
A
#
# COMPACT_ATOMS: atom_id res chain seq x y z
N MET A 1 -2.89 15.55 22.95
CA MET A 1 -2.88 16.07 21.57
C MET A 1 -4.27 15.84 21.03
N GLU A 2 -4.86 16.84 20.39
CA GLU A 2 -6.20 16.73 19.82
C GLU A 2 -6.06 16.62 18.30
N TYR A 3 -6.73 15.63 17.71
CA TYR A 3 -6.79 15.40 16.28
C TYR A 3 -8.25 15.12 15.90
N ASP A 4 -8.67 15.55 14.72
CA ASP A 4 -10.01 15.25 14.20
C ASP A 4 -10.14 13.79 13.81
N VAL A 5 -9.05 13.21 13.29
CA VAL A 5 -8.98 11.81 12.86
C VAL A 5 -7.68 11.19 13.32
N VAL A 6 -7.79 10.01 13.97
CA VAL A 6 -6.64 9.15 14.30
C VAL A 6 -6.77 7.84 13.53
N ILE A 7 -5.72 7.47 12.80
CA ILE A 7 -5.61 6.24 12.02
C ILE A 7 -4.53 5.36 12.66
N VAL A 8 -4.90 4.12 13.00
CA VAL A 8 -3.98 3.16 13.60
C VAL A 8 -3.43 2.22 12.52
N GLY A 9 -2.14 2.40 12.21
CA GLY A 9 -1.35 1.61 11.26
C GLY A 9 -1.02 2.38 9.98
N ALA A 10 0.28 2.52 9.69
CA ALA A 10 0.80 3.12 8.45
C ALA A 10 1.05 2.04 7.36
N GLY A 11 0.10 1.12 7.21
CA GLY A 11 0.05 0.21 6.07
C GLY A 11 -0.62 0.85 4.85
N PRO A 12 -0.78 0.12 3.73
CA PRO A 12 -1.36 0.68 2.52
C PRO A 12 -2.78 1.22 2.77
N ALA A 13 -3.61 0.51 3.53
CA ALA A 13 -4.98 0.95 3.83
C ALA A 13 -5.02 2.21 4.70
N GLY A 14 -4.20 2.29 5.76
CA GLY A 14 -4.19 3.44 6.67
C GLY A 14 -3.66 4.69 5.98
N LEU A 15 -2.55 4.56 5.25
CA LEU A 15 -1.98 5.67 4.46
C LEU A 15 -2.94 6.12 3.36
N SER A 16 -3.56 5.20 2.61
CA SER A 16 -4.56 5.55 1.60
C SER A 16 -5.77 6.27 2.20
N THR A 17 -6.21 5.86 3.39
CA THR A 17 -7.31 6.52 4.11
C THR A 17 -6.93 7.95 4.49
N ALA A 18 -5.74 8.13 5.07
CA ALA A 18 -5.24 9.44 5.48
C ALA A 18 -5.14 10.40 4.29
N ILE A 19 -4.53 9.93 3.20
CA ILE A 19 -4.38 10.69 1.95
C ILE A 19 -5.76 11.07 1.41
N LYS A 20 -6.67 10.11 1.23
CA LYS A 20 -7.97 10.40 0.62
C LYS A 20 -8.79 11.37 1.47
N LEU A 21 -8.78 11.22 2.80
CA LEU A 21 -9.47 12.13 3.71
C LEU A 21 -8.91 13.55 3.60
N LYS A 22 -7.58 13.71 3.62
CA LYS A 22 -6.95 15.03 3.50
C LYS A 22 -7.24 15.66 2.14
N THR A 23 -7.18 14.90 1.05
CA THR A 23 -7.55 15.38 -0.30
C THR A 23 -8.99 15.88 -0.33
N LEU A 24 -9.95 15.10 0.17
CA LEU A 24 -11.36 15.49 0.19
C LEU A 24 -11.63 16.72 1.07
N ALA A 25 -10.92 16.85 2.19
CA ALA A 25 -11.02 18.02 3.06
C ALA A 25 -10.47 19.27 2.37
N ASN A 26 -9.32 19.17 1.70
CA ASN A 26 -8.74 20.26 0.91
C ASN A 26 -9.68 20.69 -0.22
N GLU A 27 -10.26 19.75 -0.97
CA GLU A 27 -11.27 20.02 -2.01
C GLU A 27 -12.51 20.74 -1.44
N ALA A 28 -12.91 20.38 -0.22
CA ALA A 28 -14.02 21.02 0.49
C ALA A 28 -13.62 22.32 1.22
N SER A 29 -12.37 22.77 1.11
CA SER A 29 -11.82 23.92 1.86
C SER A 29 -12.04 23.80 3.38
N LYS A 30 -11.88 22.59 3.92
CA LYS A 30 -11.98 22.28 5.34
C LYS A 30 -10.61 21.91 5.88
N GLU A 31 -10.24 22.54 6.98
CA GLU A 31 -9.07 22.12 7.74
C GLU A 31 -9.44 20.95 8.64
N ILE A 32 -8.72 19.84 8.49
CA ILE A 32 -8.76 18.69 9.39
C ILE A 32 -7.34 18.29 9.77
N SER A 33 -7.20 17.93 11.03
CA SER A 33 -5.98 17.36 11.60
C SER A 33 -6.07 15.84 11.57
N ILE A 34 -5.08 15.19 10.93
CA ILE A 34 -5.03 13.73 10.79
C ILE A 34 -3.72 13.24 11.38
N CYS A 35 -3.82 12.27 12.29
CA CYS A 35 -2.69 11.58 12.88
C CYS A 35 -2.71 10.10 12.46
N VAL A 36 -1.58 9.60 12.00
CA VAL A 36 -1.35 8.17 11.75
C VAL A 36 -0.33 7.65 12.74
N VAL A 37 -0.69 6.65 13.54
CA VAL A 37 0.24 5.99 14.47
C VAL A 37 0.67 4.64 13.91
N GLU A 38 1.98 4.35 13.94
CA GLU A 38 2.53 3.09 13.45
C GLU A 38 3.43 2.44 14.50
N LYS A 39 3.25 1.15 14.72
CA LYS A 39 4.01 0.37 15.70
C LYS A 39 5.47 0.18 15.28
N GLY A 40 5.72 -0.05 14.00
CA GLY A 40 7.07 -0.23 13.44
C GLY A 40 7.94 0.99 13.71
N SER A 41 9.23 0.76 13.95
CA SER A 41 10.22 1.83 14.17
C SER A 41 10.34 2.80 12.99
N GLU A 42 9.89 2.37 11.82
CA GLU A 42 9.73 3.16 10.60
C GLU A 42 8.53 2.61 9.82
N ILE A 43 7.99 3.42 8.91
CA ILE A 43 6.96 2.97 7.98
C ILE A 43 7.51 1.81 7.14
N GLY A 44 6.72 0.76 6.98
CA GLY A 44 7.12 -0.43 6.22
C GLY A 44 7.91 -1.48 7.01
N ALA A 45 8.41 -1.20 8.23
CA ALA A 45 9.20 -2.15 9.02
C ALA A 45 8.46 -3.47 9.33
N HIS A 46 7.15 -3.41 9.51
CA HIS A 46 6.29 -4.56 9.77
C HIS A 46 5.48 -5.02 8.55
N ILE A 47 5.72 -4.45 7.37
CA ILE A 47 5.05 -4.86 6.15
C ILE A 47 5.78 -6.07 5.55
N LEU A 48 5.07 -7.19 5.45
CA LEU A 48 5.56 -8.42 4.84
C LEU A 48 4.59 -8.87 3.73
N SER A 49 5.07 -8.90 2.48
CA SER A 49 4.29 -9.38 1.34
C SER A 49 5.20 -9.76 0.17
N GLY A 50 4.83 -10.82 -0.58
CA GLY A 50 5.43 -11.18 -1.88
C GLY A 50 4.80 -10.44 -3.08
N ASN A 51 4.15 -9.32 -2.79
CA ASN A 51 3.15 -8.58 -3.56
C ASN A 51 3.19 -8.66 -5.11
N VAL A 52 2.01 -8.96 -5.69
CA VAL A 52 1.63 -8.59 -7.06
C VAL A 52 0.53 -7.54 -6.95
N PHE A 53 0.86 -6.30 -7.32
CA PHE A 53 0.06 -5.11 -7.07
C PHE A 53 -0.79 -4.74 -8.29
N ASP A 54 -2.10 -4.68 -8.10
CA ASP A 54 -3.04 -4.09 -9.07
C ASP A 54 -3.06 -2.56 -8.91
N PRO A 55 -2.66 -1.78 -9.91
CA PRO A 55 -2.55 -0.33 -9.81
C PRO A 55 -3.90 0.39 -9.75
N LYS A 56 -5.04 -0.29 -9.95
CA LYS A 56 -6.36 0.34 -10.07
C LYS A 56 -6.68 1.31 -8.92
N ALA A 57 -6.48 0.88 -7.68
CA ALA A 57 -6.77 1.73 -6.52
C ALA A 57 -5.77 2.90 -6.39
N LEU A 58 -4.51 2.68 -6.77
CA LEU A 58 -3.50 3.75 -6.79
C LEU A 58 -3.79 4.77 -7.88
N ASN A 59 -4.26 4.33 -9.05
CA ASN A 59 -4.70 5.21 -10.14
C ASN A 59 -5.85 6.13 -9.71
N GLU A 60 -6.74 5.65 -8.84
CA GLU A 60 -7.82 6.47 -8.27
C GLU A 60 -7.32 7.43 -7.18
N LEU A 61 -6.39 6.97 -6.34
CA LEU A 61 -5.89 7.74 -5.20
C LEU A 61 -4.90 8.83 -5.62
N ILE A 62 -3.95 8.50 -6.49
CA ILE A 62 -2.84 9.37 -6.92
C ILE A 62 -2.63 9.15 -8.44
N PRO A 63 -3.44 9.75 -9.33
CA PRO A 63 -3.42 9.42 -10.76
C PRO A 63 -2.06 9.62 -11.47
N ASN A 64 -1.21 10.51 -10.96
CA ASN A 64 0.12 10.82 -11.50
C ASN A 64 1.27 10.16 -10.70
N TRP A 65 1.01 9.03 -10.03
CA TRP A 65 2.00 8.32 -9.23
C TRP A 65 3.29 7.95 -9.99
N GLU A 66 3.20 7.73 -11.31
CA GLU A 66 4.36 7.45 -12.16
C GLU A 66 5.35 8.62 -12.20
N GLU A 67 4.83 9.84 -12.38
CA GLU A 67 5.63 11.07 -12.42
C GLU A 67 6.21 11.41 -11.03
N LEU A 68 5.49 11.02 -9.98
CA LEU A 68 5.89 11.17 -8.59
C LEU A 68 6.85 10.07 -8.11
N GLY A 69 7.24 9.15 -8.99
CA GLY A 69 8.27 8.15 -8.72
C GLY A 69 7.85 7.02 -7.79
N ALA A 70 6.58 6.62 -7.79
CA ALA A 70 6.15 5.47 -7.00
C ALA A 70 6.93 4.19 -7.40
N PRO A 71 7.28 3.30 -6.45
CA PRO A 71 8.21 2.20 -6.68
C PRO A 71 7.60 0.99 -7.44
N LEU A 72 6.83 1.22 -8.50
CA LEU A 72 6.18 0.22 -9.34
C LEU A 72 7.00 -0.03 -10.63
N ASN A 73 8.22 -0.51 -10.47
CA ASN A 73 9.19 -0.59 -11.58
C ASN A 73 9.16 -1.91 -12.37
N THR A 74 8.48 -2.95 -11.87
CA THR A 74 8.54 -4.30 -12.45
C THR A 74 7.15 -4.77 -12.90
N PRO A 75 6.73 -4.48 -14.15
CA PRO A 75 5.47 -4.98 -14.68
C PRO A 75 5.50 -6.50 -14.82
N VAL A 76 4.38 -7.16 -14.52
CA VAL A 76 4.24 -8.61 -14.68
C VAL A 76 4.24 -8.97 -16.17
N LYS A 77 5.17 -9.85 -16.56
CA LYS A 77 5.32 -10.32 -17.95
C LYS A 77 4.68 -11.68 -18.21
N LYS A 78 4.63 -12.54 -17.20
CA LYS A 78 4.19 -13.92 -17.33
C LYS A 78 3.66 -14.45 -16.00
N ASP A 79 2.50 -15.09 -16.06
CA ASP A 79 1.94 -15.88 -14.97
C ASP A 79 2.31 -17.36 -15.15
N SER A 80 2.61 -18.04 -14.04
CA SER A 80 2.88 -19.48 -14.03
C SER A 80 2.31 -20.07 -12.75
N VAL A 81 1.39 -21.02 -12.90
CA VAL A 81 0.87 -21.81 -11.78
C VAL A 81 1.41 -23.24 -11.90
N ARG A 82 1.97 -23.77 -10.82
CA ARG A 82 2.59 -25.09 -10.79
C ARG A 82 2.08 -25.87 -9.60
N TYR A 83 1.77 -27.14 -9.82
CA TYR A 83 1.49 -28.08 -8.75
C TYR A 83 2.77 -28.86 -8.43
N LEU A 84 3.20 -28.82 -7.17
CA LEU A 84 4.39 -29.53 -6.70
C LEU A 84 3.98 -30.92 -6.24
N LEU A 85 4.50 -31.96 -6.90
CA LEU A 85 4.22 -33.36 -6.55
C LEU A 85 5.18 -33.86 -5.47
N ASN A 86 6.45 -33.46 -5.58
CA ASN A 86 7.53 -33.76 -4.63
C ASN A 86 8.66 -32.73 -4.81
N GLU A 87 9.80 -32.95 -4.16
CA GLU A 87 10.95 -32.03 -4.15
C GLU A 87 11.53 -31.72 -5.54
N THR A 88 11.41 -32.64 -6.50
CA THR A 88 12.02 -32.51 -7.84
C THR A 88 11.00 -32.45 -8.97
N THR A 89 9.75 -32.81 -8.69
CA THR A 89 8.71 -33.01 -9.71
C THR A 89 7.56 -32.03 -9.50
N ASN A 90 7.22 -31.31 -10.57
CA ASN A 90 6.05 -30.45 -10.63
C ASN A 90 5.45 -30.52 -12.04
N PHE A 91 4.20 -30.10 -12.18
CA PHE A 91 3.60 -29.87 -13.49
C PHE A 91 2.93 -28.50 -13.56
N SER A 92 2.93 -27.93 -14.75
CA SER A 92 2.31 -26.63 -15.02
C SER A 92 0.79 -26.79 -15.14
N ILE A 93 0.05 -25.94 -14.44
CA ILE A 93 -1.39 -25.77 -14.64
C ILE A 93 -1.58 -24.70 -15.71
N PRO A 94 -2.28 -24.99 -16.83
CA PRO A 94 -2.56 -23.96 -17.83
C PRO A 94 -3.32 -22.79 -17.19
N THR A 95 -2.85 -21.56 -17.44
CA THR A 95 -3.38 -20.34 -16.82
C THR A 95 -4.85 -20.08 -17.11
N LEU A 96 -5.41 -20.69 -18.18
CA LEU A 96 -6.84 -20.66 -18.48
C LEU A 96 -7.70 -21.26 -17.35
N PHE A 97 -7.18 -22.27 -16.65
CA PHE A 97 -7.85 -22.91 -15.50
C PHE A 97 -7.52 -22.24 -14.16
N ALA A 98 -6.66 -21.22 -14.17
CA ALA A 98 -6.21 -20.49 -13.00
C ALA A 98 -6.61 -19.00 -13.11
N THR A 99 -7.91 -18.75 -13.30
CA THR A 99 -8.45 -17.43 -13.66
C THR A 99 -8.19 -16.34 -12.62
N THR A 100 -7.96 -16.71 -11.36
CA THR A 100 -7.60 -15.79 -10.26
C THR A 100 -6.14 -15.32 -10.31
N PHE A 101 -5.29 -15.92 -11.16
CA PHE A 101 -3.87 -15.60 -11.29
C PHE A 101 -3.56 -14.90 -12.62
N LYS A 102 -4.47 -14.06 -13.10
CA LYS A 102 -4.27 -13.22 -14.29
C LYS A 102 -3.75 -11.85 -13.83
N ASN A 103 -2.46 -11.61 -14.02
CA ASN A 103 -1.79 -10.40 -13.51
C ASN A 103 -1.34 -9.45 -14.62
N HIS A 104 -1.94 -9.52 -15.80
CA HIS A 104 -1.66 -8.57 -16.87
C HIS A 104 -2.03 -7.15 -16.42
N GLY A 105 -1.07 -6.22 -16.49
CA GLY A 105 -1.23 -4.85 -16.00
C GLY A 105 -0.82 -4.64 -14.53
N ASN A 106 -0.49 -5.71 -13.80
CA ASN A 106 -0.03 -5.63 -12.41
C ASN A 106 1.50 -5.49 -12.32
N TYR A 107 1.99 -5.18 -11.12
CA TYR A 107 3.41 -4.95 -10.84
C TYR A 107 3.92 -5.87 -9.71
N ILE A 108 5.16 -6.31 -9.82
CA ILE A 108 5.88 -6.99 -8.73
C ILE A 108 6.67 -5.92 -7.98
N MET A 109 6.46 -5.81 -6.67
CA MET A 109 7.03 -4.70 -5.88
C MET A 109 7.16 -5.02 -4.40
N SER A 110 8.02 -4.26 -3.71
CA SER A 110 8.10 -4.30 -2.25
C SER A 110 6.99 -3.43 -1.65
N LEU A 111 6.00 -4.08 -1.03
CA LEU A 111 4.92 -3.35 -0.37
C LEU A 111 5.44 -2.46 0.78
N GLY A 112 6.52 -2.85 1.45
CA GLY A 112 7.16 -2.02 2.47
C GLY A 112 7.73 -0.72 1.88
N ASN A 113 8.44 -0.80 0.75
CA ASN A 113 8.97 0.39 0.06
C ASN A 113 7.82 1.27 -0.47
N PHE A 114 6.75 0.65 -0.96
CA PHE A 114 5.56 1.39 -1.37
C PHE A 114 4.89 2.13 -0.21
N CYS A 115 4.77 1.51 0.97
CA CYS A 115 4.24 2.20 2.15
C CYS A 115 5.15 3.35 2.59
N ARG A 116 6.48 3.22 2.49
CA ARG A 116 7.42 4.34 2.75
C ARG A 116 7.14 5.52 1.81
N TRP A 117 7.05 5.24 0.50
CA TRP A 117 6.72 6.26 -0.50
C TRP A 117 5.33 6.89 -0.27
N LEU A 118 4.32 6.10 0.08
CA LEU A 118 2.99 6.63 0.47
C LEU A 118 3.06 7.49 1.74
N GLY A 119 3.93 7.12 2.69
CA GLY A 119 4.19 7.89 3.90
C GLY A 119 4.75 9.27 3.57
N GLU A 120 5.80 9.33 2.75
CA GLU A 120 6.39 10.59 2.27
C GLU A 120 5.36 11.47 1.54
N TYR A 121 4.53 10.84 0.68
CA TYR A 121 3.44 11.55 0.00
C TYR A 121 2.40 12.10 0.99
N ALA A 122 2.02 11.31 1.99
CA ALA A 122 1.07 11.71 3.03
C ALA A 122 1.60 12.84 3.92
N GLU A 123 2.87 12.78 4.33
CA GLU A 123 3.53 13.86 5.08
C GLU A 123 3.57 15.15 4.27
N GLY A 124 3.78 15.06 2.94
CA GLY A 124 3.69 16.19 2.02
C GLY A 124 2.29 16.84 1.93
N LEU A 125 1.25 16.14 2.39
CA LEU A 125 -0.11 16.68 2.55
C LEU A 125 -0.37 17.20 3.97
N GLU A 126 0.66 17.39 4.79
CA GLU A 126 0.55 17.85 6.18
C GLU A 126 -0.25 16.87 7.07
N ILE A 127 -0.05 15.56 6.84
CA ILE A 127 -0.55 14.49 7.70
C ILE A 127 0.57 14.12 8.68
N ASP A 128 0.27 14.10 9.97
CA ASP A 128 1.24 13.71 10.99
C ASP A 128 1.35 12.19 11.07
N ILE A 129 2.56 11.65 10.90
CA ILE A 129 2.81 10.20 10.98
C ILE A 129 3.83 9.91 12.07
N PHE A 130 3.46 9.03 13.00
CA PHE A 130 4.25 8.69 14.18
C PHE A 130 4.64 7.21 14.17
N PRO A 131 5.78 6.84 13.57
CA PRO A 131 6.36 5.51 13.71
C PRO A 131 6.92 5.29 15.12
N GLY A 132 6.96 4.04 15.57
CA GLY A 132 7.36 3.64 16.92
C GLY A 132 6.27 3.81 17.97
N PHE A 133 5.06 4.22 17.59
CA PHE A 133 3.93 4.44 18.49
C PHE A 133 2.90 3.31 18.36
N THR A 134 2.87 2.45 19.38
CA THR A 134 1.88 1.37 19.46
C THR A 134 0.60 1.87 20.11
N ALA A 135 -0.52 1.88 19.39
CA ALA A 135 -1.83 2.04 20.00
C ALA A 135 -2.19 0.74 20.77
N SER A 136 -2.21 0.81 22.11
CA SER A 136 -2.50 -0.35 22.96
C SER A 136 -3.97 -0.49 23.33
N ASP A 137 -4.64 0.63 23.60
CA ASP A 137 -6.00 0.66 24.15
C ASP A 137 -6.81 1.85 23.59
N LEU A 138 -8.13 1.72 23.61
CA LEU A 138 -9.08 2.79 23.29
C LEU A 138 -9.49 3.53 24.57
N ILE A 139 -9.76 4.82 24.44
CA ILE A 139 -10.20 5.72 25.52
C ILE A 139 -11.71 5.89 25.48
#